data_AF-A0A7U6QP28-F1
#
_entry.id   AF-A0A7U6QP28-F1
#
_cell.length_a   1.000
_cell.length_b   1.000
_cell.length_c   1.000
_cell.angle_alpha   90.00
_cell.angle_beta   90.00
_cell.angle_gamma   90.00
#
_symmetry.space_group_name_H-M   'P 1'
#
loop_
_entity.id
_entity.type
_entity.pdbx_description
1 polymer ?
#
loop_
_entity_poly.entity_id
_entity_poly.type
_entity_poly.pdbx_seq_one_letter_code
_entity_poly.pdbx_strand_id
1 'polypeptide(L)'
;MNGEGLQHQDGHSQILFNTVPNCVSYDPCYGYELAVIMHDGLRRMYGEGERVYYYPTLMNENYDQPAMPEGSEEGIKRGMYLLEDNGSTQVQLLGSGVILREVQKRLRS
;
A
#
# COMPACT_ATOMS: atom_id res chain seq x y z
N MET A 1 -2.26 3.49 -14.85
CA MET A 1 -2.52 2.95 -16.22
C MET A 1 -3.77 3.60 -16.80
N ASN A 2 -3.63 4.75 -17.44
CA ASN A 2 -4.74 5.44 -18.13
C ASN A 2 -4.50 5.38 -19.63
N GLY A 3 -5.15 4.44 -20.33
CA GLY A 3 -5.11 4.35 -21.80
C GLY A 3 -5.27 2.97 -22.43
N GLU A 4 -5.24 1.88 -21.67
CA GLU A 4 -5.14 0.51 -22.25
C GLU A 4 -6.48 -0.25 -22.37
N GLY A 5 -7.60 0.38 -22.03
CA GLY A 5 -8.94 -0.16 -22.25
C GLY A 5 -9.48 -1.06 -21.13
N LEU A 6 -10.74 -1.50 -21.30
CA LEU A 6 -11.58 -2.23 -20.31
C LEU A 6 -10.93 -3.51 -19.75
N GLN A 7 -9.96 -4.07 -20.47
CA GLN A 7 -9.30 -5.35 -20.12
C GLN A 7 -7.97 -5.17 -19.38
N HIS A 8 -7.43 -3.95 -19.25
CA HIS A 8 -6.18 -3.65 -18.53
C HIS A 8 -6.39 -2.82 -17.25
N GLN A 9 -7.60 -2.33 -16.97
CA GLN A 9 -7.88 -1.69 -15.67
C GLN A 9 -8.10 -2.75 -14.59
N ASP A 10 -7.01 -3.12 -13.93
CA ASP A 10 -7.09 -4.01 -12.78
C ASP A 10 -7.55 -3.25 -11.52
N GLY A 11 -8.82 -3.42 -11.15
CA GLY A 11 -9.38 -3.02 -9.86
C GLY A 11 -9.77 -4.20 -8.97
N HIS A 12 -9.41 -5.44 -9.33
CA HIS A 12 -9.88 -6.68 -8.68
C HIS A 12 -8.74 -7.62 -8.23
N SER A 13 -7.50 -7.37 -8.67
CA SER A 13 -6.20 -7.85 -8.18
C SER A 13 -6.20 -8.28 -6.73
N GLN A 14 -6.36 -7.29 -5.86
CA GLN A 14 -6.29 -7.44 -4.42
C GLN A 14 -7.40 -8.35 -3.86
N ILE A 15 -8.59 -8.36 -4.47
CA ILE A 15 -9.72 -9.23 -4.03
C ILE A 15 -9.46 -10.69 -4.41
N LEU A 16 -8.93 -10.96 -5.61
CA LEU A 16 -8.61 -12.32 -6.04
C LEU A 16 -7.45 -12.93 -5.24
N PHE A 17 -6.37 -12.18 -5.01
CA PHE A 17 -5.22 -12.72 -4.29
C PHE A 17 -5.45 -12.90 -2.79
N ASN A 18 -6.41 -12.17 -2.20
CA ASN A 18 -6.84 -12.40 -0.81
C ASN A 18 -7.53 -13.77 -0.61
N THR A 19 -7.87 -14.50 -1.68
CA THR A 19 -8.42 -15.86 -1.59
C THR A 19 -7.36 -16.95 -1.45
N VAL A 20 -6.08 -16.63 -1.67
CA VAL A 20 -4.97 -17.58 -1.54
C VAL A 20 -4.36 -17.46 -0.14
N PRO A 21 -4.52 -18.46 0.75
CA PRO A 21 -4.21 -18.31 2.18
C PRO A 21 -2.75 -17.97 2.50
N ASN A 22 -1.82 -18.27 1.59
CA ASN A 22 -0.39 -18.00 1.75
C ASN A 22 0.12 -16.86 0.85
N CYS A 23 -0.78 -16.13 0.18
CA CYS A 23 -0.46 -14.93 -0.58
C CYS A 23 -0.65 -13.70 0.30
N VAL A 24 0.42 -12.94 0.53
CA VAL A 24 0.35 -11.65 1.23
C VAL A 24 0.36 -10.54 0.19
N SER A 25 -0.78 -9.87 0.01
CA SER A 25 -0.96 -8.85 -1.03
C SER A 25 -0.91 -7.45 -0.45
N TYR A 26 -0.22 -6.53 -1.12
CA TYR A 26 -0.13 -5.11 -0.74
C TYR A 26 -0.30 -4.20 -1.95
N ASP A 27 -0.85 -3.01 -1.73
CA ASP A 27 -0.97 -1.93 -2.72
C ASP A 27 -0.28 -0.65 -2.21
N PRO A 28 1.07 -0.62 -2.17
CA PRO A 28 1.82 0.51 -1.64
C PRO A 28 1.61 1.77 -2.51
N CYS A 29 1.40 2.91 -1.86
CA CYS A 29 1.41 4.23 -2.45
C CYS A 29 2.80 4.88 -2.41
N TYR A 30 3.67 4.55 -1.47
CA TYR A 30 4.97 5.22 -1.36
C TYR A 30 6.14 4.23 -1.36
N GLY A 31 7.29 4.72 -1.81
CA GLY A 31 8.52 3.92 -1.90
C GLY A 31 8.99 3.38 -0.55
N TYR A 32 8.75 4.12 0.54
CA TYR A 32 9.08 3.61 1.89
C TYR A 32 8.17 2.45 2.31
N GLU A 33 6.91 2.43 1.90
CA GLU A 33 6.00 1.33 2.20
C GLU A 33 6.49 0.07 1.49
N LEU A 34 6.86 0.21 0.21
CA LEU A 34 7.45 -0.87 -0.57
C LEU A 34 8.73 -1.41 0.10
N ALA A 35 9.61 -0.52 0.58
CA ALA A 35 10.84 -0.94 1.26
C ALA A 35 10.55 -1.74 2.53
N VAL A 36 9.60 -1.30 3.36
CA VAL A 36 9.17 -2.01 4.58
C VAL A 36 8.56 -3.36 4.24
N ILE A 37 7.67 -3.41 3.25
CA ILE A 37 6.99 -4.64 2.79
C ILE A 37 8.01 -5.66 2.27
N MET A 38 8.96 -5.23 1.43
CA MET A 38 9.98 -6.10 0.85
C MET A 38 10.93 -6.63 1.93
N HIS A 39 11.38 -5.77 2.85
CA HIS A 39 12.24 -6.18 3.96
C HIS A 39 11.54 -7.21 4.86
N ASP A 40 10.27 -6.97 5.20
CA ASP A 40 9.48 -7.90 6.00
C ASP A 40 9.24 -9.24 5.29
N GLY A 41 8.92 -9.21 4.00
CA GLY A 41 8.74 -10.40 3.19
C GLY A 41 10.01 -11.25 3.10
N LEU A 42 11.19 -10.62 2.90
CA LEU A 42 12.47 -11.31 2.89
C LEU A 42 12.77 -11.98 4.24
N ARG A 43 12.52 -11.28 5.36
CA ARG A 43 12.68 -11.85 6.70
C ARG A 43 11.77 -13.06 6.92
N ARG A 44 10.48 -12.95 6.62
CA ARG A 44 9.49 -14.03 6.83
C ARG A 44 9.79 -15.24 5.97
N MET A 45 10.01 -15.03 4.67
CA MET A 45 10.23 -16.13 3.72
C MET A 45 11.60 -16.81 3.91
N TYR A 46 12.67 -16.03 4.03
CA TYR A 46 14.05 -16.55 4.00
C TYR A 46 14.74 -16.56 5.36
N GLY A 47 14.39 -15.66 6.27
CA GLY A 47 14.92 -15.65 7.63
C GLY A 47 14.21 -16.64 8.54
N GLU A 48 12.88 -16.73 8.45
CA GLU A 48 12.04 -17.52 9.36
C GLU A 48 11.48 -18.79 8.73
N GLY A 49 11.62 -18.93 7.40
CA GLY A 49 11.15 -20.10 6.66
C GLY A 49 9.61 -20.19 6.58
N GLU A 50 8.92 -19.06 6.71
CA GLU A 50 7.47 -19.02 6.59
C GLU A 50 7.05 -19.32 5.15
N ARG A 51 6.06 -20.21 4.99
CA ARG A 51 5.58 -20.66 3.67
C ARG A 51 4.56 -19.68 3.08
N VAL A 52 4.97 -18.44 2.86
CA VAL A 52 4.19 -17.37 2.24
C VAL A 52 4.89 -16.83 0.98
N TYR A 53 4.15 -16.13 0.12
CA TYR A 53 4.71 -15.33 -0.96
C TYR A 53 4.01 -13.98 -1.03
N TYR A 54 4.74 -12.96 -1.50
CA TYR A 54 4.27 -11.57 -1.50
C TYR A 54 3.85 -11.14 -2.91
N TYR A 55 2.76 -10.37 -2.99
CA TYR A 55 2.25 -9.76 -4.21
C TYR A 55 2.02 -8.25 -4.03
N PRO A 56 3.07 -7.42 -4.23
CA PRO A 56 2.93 -5.97 -4.22
C PRO A 56 2.50 -5.44 -5.60
N THR A 57 1.44 -4.63 -5.66
CA THR A 57 1.07 -3.89 -6.87
C THR A 57 1.89 -2.61 -6.98
N LEU A 58 2.57 -2.43 -8.11
CA LEU A 58 3.40 -1.25 -8.37
C LEU A 58 2.83 -0.44 -9.52
N MET A 59 2.98 0.88 -9.41
CA MET A 59 2.46 1.82 -10.38
C MET A 59 3.62 2.53 -11.09
N ASN A 60 3.51 2.70 -12.41
CA ASN A 60 4.54 3.33 -13.26
C ASN A 60 4.43 4.87 -13.29
N GLU A 61 3.79 5.46 -12.29
CA GLU A 61 3.62 6.91 -12.22
C GLU A 61 4.68 7.52 -11.30
N ASN A 62 5.43 8.48 -11.84
CA ASN A 62 6.36 9.26 -11.03
C ASN A 62 5.61 10.36 -10.29
N TYR A 63 5.72 10.38 -8.97
CA TYR A 63 5.23 11.43 -8.09
C TYR A 63 6.14 11.59 -6.88
N ASP A 64 5.96 12.69 -6.15
CA ASP A 64 6.73 12.99 -4.96
C ASP A 64 6.63 11.86 -3.93
N GLN A 65 7.79 11.39 -3.49
CA GLN A 65 7.94 10.34 -2.50
C GLN A 65 8.33 10.99 -1.17
N PRO A 66 7.38 11.18 -0.23
CA PRO A 66 7.69 11.78 1.06
C PRO A 66 8.54 10.83 1.92
N ALA A 67 9.13 11.39 2.98
CA ALA A 67 9.78 10.59 4.00
C ALA A 67 8.75 9.76 4.77
N MET A 68 9.16 8.58 5.22
CA MET A 68 8.33 7.71 6.06
C MET A 68 8.03 8.40 7.41
N PRO A 69 6.77 8.44 7.85
CA PRO A 69 6.44 8.88 9.20
C PRO A 69 7.08 7.96 10.26
N GLU A 70 7.60 8.55 11.33
CA GLU A 70 8.23 7.79 12.42
C GLU A 70 7.23 6.82 13.07
N GLY A 71 7.63 5.55 13.25
CA GLY A 71 6.81 4.52 13.88
C GLY A 71 5.70 3.93 13.00
N SER A 72 5.65 4.28 11.71
CA SER A 72 4.64 3.76 10.78
C SER A 72 4.90 2.32 10.30
N GLU A 73 6.10 1.76 10.55
CA GLU A 73 6.55 0.48 9.99
C GLU A 73 5.61 -0.69 10.33
N GLU A 74 5.19 -0.78 11.59
CA GLU A 74 4.27 -1.84 12.02
C GLU A 74 2.87 -1.66 11.44
N GLY A 75 2.43 -0.41 11.26
CA GLY A 75 1.16 -0.12 10.60
C GLY A 75 1.20 -0.49 9.11
N ILE A 76 2.30 -0.19 8.42
CA ILE A 76 2.53 -0.60 7.03
C ILE A 76 2.44 -2.13 6.89
N LYS A 77 3.15 -2.88 7.74
CA LYS A 77 3.09 -4.36 7.71
C LYS A 77 1.69 -4.89 7.99
N ARG A 78 0.93 -4.24 8.88
CA ARG A 78 -0.46 -4.61 9.19
C ARG A 78 -1.48 -4.14 8.14
N GLY A 79 -1.06 -3.32 7.18
CA GLY A 79 -1.86 -2.85 6.06
C GLY A 79 -2.52 -1.47 6.23
N MET A 80 -2.31 -0.79 7.37
CA MET A 80 -2.87 0.55 7.61
C MET A 80 -2.10 1.30 8.71
N TYR A 81 -1.84 2.59 8.49
CA TYR A 81 -1.25 3.51 9.47
C TYR A 81 -1.84 4.92 9.30
N LEU A 82 -1.70 5.76 10.33
CA LEU A 82 -2.08 7.17 10.26
C LEU A 82 -1.00 7.94 9.51
N LEU A 83 -1.35 8.50 8.35
CA LEU A 83 -0.42 9.26 7.51
C LEU A 83 -0.31 10.73 7.94
N GLU A 84 -1.44 11.35 8.26
CA GLU A 84 -1.51 12.76 8.66
C GLU A 84 -2.64 12.93 9.68
N ASP A 85 -2.36 13.62 10.79
CA ASP A 85 -3.36 14.01 11.80
C ASP A 85 -3.68 15.49 11.61
N ASN A 86 -4.95 15.81 11.35
CA ASN A 86 -5.43 17.18 11.19
C ASN A 86 -6.13 17.72 12.46
N GLY A 87 -6.13 16.98 13.57
CA GLY A 87 -6.76 17.35 14.83
C GLY A 87 -8.30 17.40 14.78
N SER A 88 -8.93 17.00 13.67
CA SER A 88 -10.38 16.98 13.49
C SER A 88 -10.90 15.55 13.46
N THR A 89 -11.66 15.16 14.48
CA THR A 89 -12.26 13.82 14.58
C THR A 89 -13.55 13.66 13.78
N GLN A 90 -13.93 14.66 12.96
CA GLN A 90 -15.25 14.68 12.33
C GLN A 90 -15.36 13.74 11.12
N VAL A 91 -14.24 13.48 10.42
CA VAL A 91 -14.19 12.59 9.25
C VAL A 91 -12.86 11.84 9.23
N GLN A 92 -12.90 10.53 8.95
CA GLN A 92 -11.72 9.73 8.66
C GLN A 92 -11.67 9.43 7.16
N LEU A 93 -10.53 9.69 6.54
CA LEU A 93 -10.31 9.39 5.13
C LEU A 93 -9.30 8.24 4.99
N LEU A 94 -9.63 7.27 4.15
CA LEU A 94 -8.84 6.07 3.90
C LEU A 94 -8.52 6.01 2.40
N GLY A 95 -7.29 5.63 2.05
CA GLY A 95 -6.86 5.45 0.67
C GLY A 95 -5.66 4.49 0.58
N SER A 96 -5.48 3.87 -0.58
CA SER A 96 -4.32 3.03 -0.94
C SER A 96 -3.87 3.37 -2.35
N GLY A 97 -2.67 2.93 -2.73
CA GLY A 97 -2.11 3.13 -4.06
C GLY A 97 -2.23 4.57 -4.56
N VAL A 98 -2.47 4.76 -5.86
CA VAL A 98 -2.58 6.10 -6.47
C VAL A 98 -3.74 6.95 -5.95
N ILE A 99 -4.80 6.33 -5.41
CA ILE A 99 -5.99 7.04 -4.91
C ILE A 99 -5.68 7.79 -3.62
N LEU A 100 -4.70 7.34 -2.82
CA LEU A 100 -4.29 8.02 -1.59
C LEU A 100 -3.92 9.49 -1.84
N ARG A 101 -3.32 9.80 -2.99
CA ARG A 101 -2.96 11.18 -3.37
C ARG A 101 -4.18 12.07 -3.61
N GLU A 102 -5.27 11.52 -4.15
CA GLU A 102 -6.53 12.26 -4.33
C GLU A 102 -7.23 12.49 -2.98
N VAL A 103 -7.14 11.52 -2.07
CA VAL A 103 -7.62 11.66 -0.69
C VAL A 103 -6.88 12.80 0.04
N GLN A 104 -5.55 12.86 -0.08
CA GLN A 104 -4.74 13.92 0.51
C GLN A 104 -5.07 15.32 -0.05
N LYS A 105 -5.31 15.43 -1.36
CA LYS A 105 -5.74 16.69 -1.97
C LYS A 105 -7.06 17.19 -1.35
N ARG A 106 -7.99 16.26 -1.05
CA ARG A 106 -9.29 16.60 -0.46
C ARG A 106 -9.22 16.93 1.03
N LEU A 107 -8.24 16.39 1.75
CA LEU A 107 -7.97 16.76 3.14
C LEU A 107 -7.49 18.22 3.28
N ARG A 108 -6.76 18.73 2.27
CA ARG A 108 -6.14 20.06 2.26
C ARG A 108 -7.00 21.16 1.63
N SER A 109 -8.18 20.82 1.12
CA SER A 109 -9.13 21.72 0.45
C SER A 109 -10.29 22.10 1.36
#